data_AF-A0A2N6CBM1-F1
#
_entry.id   AF-A0A2N6CBM1-F1
#
_cell.length_a   1.000
_cell.length_b   1.000
_cell.length_c   1.000
_cell.angle_alpha   90.00
_cell.angle_beta   90.00
_cell.angle_gamma   90.00
#
_symmetry.space_group_name_H-M   'P 1'
#
loop_
_entity.id
_entity.type
_entity.pdbx_description
1 polymer ?
#
loop_
_entity_poly.entity_id
_entity_poly.type
_entity_poly.pdbx_seq_one_letter_code
_entity_poly.pdbx_strand_id
1 'polypeptide(L)'
;MHKLIIHYIVGFIFLIFLVPGAVTAESARSLVESGNEAFRQGDFVTSLDNYEKAAESEPDSAVVLFNKGAALYKQEKYDEALNVFEGAAAKAMENSDPMLEAQSRYNMGNSAYRRAEKLSREDINAAFEEYKRSSGYYQSAVKLNPNLSEAAQNLEASRIAAKQVEELIRKQQQQAQQQAEQKQDIAKELENLQKEQQKAAEQSRDLAQNQQREGANSEAAQQAENQKSITEKTRETAEKLQQLSQEQNDELSGEKAREHVKRAIEKQEEAQKNLQQNKASGAHEDQQKAARELQKALQQLERGQDKGQEKDSPGQEQESQKAEAEQQKQPEQQAAAEETEQQNEDDPPVSEAPAGDSPEDIINEELENRKYRSVRGTTGYKPVDKDW
;
A
#
# COMPACT_ATOMS: atom_id res chain seq x y z
N MET A 1 6.57 51.84 83.43
CA MET A 1 6.22 50.44 83.12
C MET A 1 5.61 50.34 81.73
N HIS A 2 6.41 50.36 80.65
CA HIS A 2 5.91 50.48 79.26
C HIS A 2 6.64 49.61 78.21
N LYS A 3 7.49 48.64 78.62
CA LYS A 3 8.24 47.77 77.70
C LYS A 3 7.87 46.27 77.76
N LEU A 4 6.76 45.93 78.42
CA LEU A 4 6.34 44.53 78.66
C LEU A 4 5.03 44.10 77.98
N ILE A 5 4.36 44.99 77.25
CA ILE A 5 3.07 44.69 76.58
C ILE A 5 3.24 44.41 75.06
N ILE A 6 4.32 44.89 74.45
CA ILE A 6 4.50 44.84 72.98
C ILE A 6 4.95 43.45 72.48
N HIS A 7 5.52 42.60 73.34
CA HIS A 7 5.97 41.25 72.92
C HIS A 7 4.86 40.20 72.80
N TYR A 8 3.66 40.45 73.33
CA TYR A 8 2.52 39.53 73.19
C TYR A 8 1.62 39.82 71.97
N ILE A 9 1.81 40.96 71.29
CA ILE A 9 1.03 41.31 70.09
C ILE A 9 1.71 40.79 68.80
N VAL A 10 3.04 40.63 68.81
CA VAL A 10 3.79 40.07 67.66
C VAL A 10 3.69 38.53 67.60
N GLY A 11 3.40 37.87 68.73
CA GLY A 11 3.22 36.40 68.80
C GLY A 11 1.82 35.90 68.44
N PHE A 12 0.85 36.78 68.16
CA PHE A 12 -0.56 36.40 67.93
C PHE A 12 -1.09 36.76 66.52
N ILE A 13 -0.22 37.30 65.64
CA ILE A 13 -0.53 37.59 64.23
C ILE A 13 0.35 36.73 63.31
N PHE A 14 0.43 35.43 63.62
CA PHE A 14 1.03 34.41 62.76
C PHE A 14 0.33 33.05 62.87
N LEU A 15 -0.99 33.07 63.16
CA LEU A 15 -1.81 31.87 63.33
C LEU A 15 -3.24 32.04 62.76
N ILE A 16 -3.38 32.72 61.62
CA ILE A 16 -4.65 32.81 60.90
C ILE A 16 -4.36 32.58 59.40
N PHE A 17 -5.13 31.65 58.80
CA PHE A 17 -5.03 31.19 57.40
C PHE A 17 -3.80 30.35 57.01
N LEU A 18 -3.65 29.18 57.65
CA LEU A 18 -3.47 27.95 56.88
C LEU A 18 -4.72 27.07 57.06
N VAL A 19 -5.84 27.50 56.47
CA VAL A 19 -6.91 26.56 56.16
C VAL A 19 -6.42 25.83 54.91
N PRO A 20 -6.06 24.53 54.97
CA PRO A 20 -5.99 23.77 53.74
C PRO A 20 -7.40 23.80 53.16
N GLY A 21 -7.57 24.55 52.07
CA GLY A 21 -8.81 24.49 51.30
C GLY A 21 -9.02 23.02 50.99
N ALA A 22 -10.14 22.45 51.41
CA ALA A 22 -10.47 21.08 51.10
C ALA A 22 -10.69 21.02 49.59
N VAL A 23 -9.61 20.75 48.85
CA VAL A 23 -9.68 20.27 47.48
C VAL A 23 -10.33 18.89 47.61
N THR A 24 -11.66 18.89 47.58
CA THR A 24 -12.44 17.68 47.46
C THR A 24 -12.05 17.07 46.13
N ALA A 25 -11.15 16.09 46.16
CA ALA A 25 -10.85 15.29 44.99
C ALA A 25 -12.18 14.77 44.46
N GLU A 26 -12.52 15.17 43.23
CA GLU A 26 -13.79 14.81 42.64
C GLU A 26 -13.83 13.29 42.49
N SER A 27 -14.94 12.66 42.87
CA SER A 27 -15.00 11.20 42.85
C SER A 27 -14.90 10.70 41.40
N ALA A 28 -14.24 9.56 41.19
CA ALA A 28 -14.14 8.94 39.87
C ALA A 28 -15.52 8.79 39.19
N ARG A 29 -16.56 8.53 39.99
CA ARG A 29 -17.96 8.54 39.56
C ARG A 29 -18.43 9.90 39.02
N SER A 30 -18.24 11.00 39.74
CA SER A 30 -18.65 12.35 39.31
C SER A 30 -17.88 12.80 38.06
N LEU A 31 -16.59 12.43 37.98
CA LEU A 31 -15.77 12.61 36.78
C LEU A 31 -16.30 11.79 35.59
N VAL A 32 -16.69 10.53 35.78
CA VAL A 32 -17.34 9.72 34.73
C VAL A 32 -18.68 10.30 34.31
N GLU A 33 -19.54 10.72 35.24
CA GLU A 33 -20.84 11.32 34.92
C GLU A 33 -20.67 12.63 34.11
N SER A 34 -19.71 13.48 34.49
CA SER A 34 -19.35 14.70 33.78
C SER A 34 -18.70 14.43 32.43
N GLY A 35 -17.84 13.41 32.34
CA GLY A 35 -17.23 12.93 31.09
C GLY A 35 -18.27 12.36 30.12
N ASN A 36 -19.24 11.60 30.63
CA ASN A 36 -20.37 11.04 29.87
C ASN A 36 -21.27 12.16 29.33
N GLU A 37 -21.49 13.23 30.09
CA GLU A 37 -22.25 14.40 29.64
C GLU A 37 -21.52 15.22 28.58
N ALA A 38 -20.24 15.55 28.80
CA ALA A 38 -19.41 16.20 27.79
C ALA A 38 -19.35 15.38 26.49
N PHE A 39 -19.28 14.05 26.59
CA PHE A 39 -19.34 13.14 25.43
C PHE A 39 -20.65 13.30 24.65
N ARG A 40 -21.80 13.30 25.35
CA ARG A 40 -23.13 13.46 24.74
C ARG A 40 -23.29 14.81 24.04
N GLN A 41 -22.63 15.85 24.56
CA GLN A 41 -22.60 17.19 23.95
C GLN A 41 -21.61 17.30 22.77
N GLY A 42 -20.78 16.29 22.52
CA GLY A 42 -19.75 16.29 21.47
C GLY A 42 -18.45 16.99 21.88
N ASP A 43 -18.31 17.43 23.14
CA ASP A 43 -17.05 17.93 23.67
C ASP A 43 -16.16 16.75 24.09
N PHE A 44 -15.56 16.12 23.08
CA PHE A 44 -14.69 14.98 23.29
C PHE A 44 -13.37 15.35 23.98
N VAL A 45 -13.00 16.63 24.06
CA VAL A 45 -11.78 17.10 24.74
C VAL A 45 -12.02 17.13 26.25
N THR A 46 -13.08 17.81 26.70
CA THR A 46 -13.48 17.81 28.11
C THR A 46 -13.91 16.42 28.58
N SER A 47 -14.54 15.63 27.71
CA SER A 47 -14.87 14.24 27.99
C SER A 47 -13.62 13.40 28.27
N LEU A 48 -12.58 13.53 27.43
CA LEU A 48 -11.30 12.82 27.63
C LEU A 48 -10.64 13.22 28.94
N ASP A 49 -10.47 14.52 29.21
CA ASP A 49 -9.85 15.06 30.44
C ASP A 49 -10.55 14.54 31.71
N ASN A 50 -11.88 14.48 31.71
CA ASN A 50 -12.66 13.90 32.82
C ASN A 50 -12.42 12.39 33.00
N TYR A 51 -12.37 11.60 31.91
CA TYR A 51 -12.05 10.17 32.01
C TYR A 51 -10.58 9.91 32.40
N GLU A 52 -9.65 10.79 32.03
CA GLU A 52 -8.25 10.69 32.46
C GLU A 52 -8.11 10.91 33.96
N LYS A 53 -8.76 11.93 34.52
CA LYS A 53 -8.83 12.15 35.98
C LYS A 53 -9.53 11.00 36.71
N ALA A 54 -10.58 10.42 36.12
CA ALA A 54 -11.22 9.23 36.68
C ALA A 54 -10.25 8.03 36.70
N ALA A 55 -9.43 7.86 35.65
CA ALA A 55 -8.44 6.80 35.54
C ALA A 55 -7.25 6.97 36.51
N GLU A 56 -6.91 8.20 36.94
CA GLU A 56 -5.93 8.41 38.02
C GLU A 56 -6.40 7.79 39.35
N SER A 57 -7.70 7.79 39.60
CA SER A 57 -8.31 7.23 40.82
C SER A 57 -8.68 5.75 40.67
N GLU A 58 -9.06 5.31 39.47
CA GLU A 58 -9.46 3.93 39.17
C GLU A 58 -8.79 3.39 37.89
N PRO A 59 -7.46 3.14 37.89
CA PRO A 59 -6.72 2.78 36.67
C PRO A 59 -7.12 1.44 36.04
N ASP A 60 -7.63 0.50 36.85
CA ASP A 60 -8.10 -0.82 36.40
C ASP A 60 -9.61 -0.85 36.02
N SER A 61 -10.29 0.30 36.03
CA SER A 61 -11.74 0.38 35.77
C SER A 61 -12.06 0.21 34.29
N ALA A 62 -12.55 -0.97 33.91
CA ALA A 62 -12.90 -1.30 32.53
C ALA A 62 -13.86 -0.28 31.89
N VAL A 63 -14.83 0.26 32.66
CA VAL A 63 -15.78 1.28 32.18
C VAL A 63 -15.08 2.62 31.91
N VAL A 64 -14.17 3.05 32.79
CA VAL A 64 -13.40 4.29 32.60
C VAL A 64 -12.50 4.17 31.38
N LEU A 65 -11.80 3.03 31.23
CA LEU A 65 -10.97 2.75 30.05
C LEU A 65 -11.82 2.72 28.77
N PHE A 66 -12.97 2.04 28.78
CA PHE A 66 -13.88 1.99 27.63
C PHE A 66 -14.36 3.39 27.20
N ASN A 67 -14.80 4.20 28.17
CA ASN A 67 -15.27 5.56 27.91
C ASN A 67 -14.11 6.48 27.44
N LYS A 68 -12.89 6.34 28.00
CA LYS A 68 -11.67 7.00 27.53
C LYS A 68 -11.36 6.64 26.07
N GLY A 69 -11.37 5.35 25.73
CA GLY A 69 -11.14 4.87 24.36
C GLY A 69 -12.13 5.45 23.37
N ALA A 70 -13.40 5.58 23.76
CA ALA A 70 -14.43 6.20 22.93
C ALA A 70 -14.18 7.69 22.68
N ALA A 71 -13.73 8.45 23.70
CA ALA A 71 -13.36 9.86 23.52
C ALA A 71 -12.16 10.01 22.57
N LEU A 72 -11.15 9.16 22.69
CA LEU A 72 -10.00 9.11 21.78
C LEU A 72 -10.42 8.77 20.34
N TYR A 73 -11.28 7.78 20.15
CA TYR A 73 -11.82 7.42 18.83
C TYR A 73 -12.59 8.59 18.19
N LYS A 74 -13.35 9.36 18.97
CA LYS A 74 -14.05 10.56 18.51
C LYS A 74 -13.15 11.76 18.23
N GLN A 75 -11.95 11.79 18.80
CA GLN A 75 -10.87 12.71 18.42
C GLN A 75 -10.02 12.20 17.24
N GLU A 76 -10.44 11.12 16.57
CA GLU A 76 -9.71 10.46 15.47
C GLU A 76 -8.32 9.92 15.84
N LYS A 77 -8.03 9.79 17.15
CA LYS A 77 -6.79 9.23 17.70
C LYS A 77 -6.87 7.69 17.72
N TYR A 78 -6.99 7.08 16.56
CA TYR A 78 -7.33 5.67 16.43
C TYR A 78 -6.31 4.71 17.06
N ASP A 79 -5.02 5.04 17.05
CA ASP A 79 -3.96 4.24 17.69
C ASP A 79 -4.05 4.28 19.23
N GLU A 80 -4.24 5.47 19.80
CA GLU A 80 -4.45 5.64 21.25
C GLU A 80 -5.75 4.97 21.70
N ALA A 81 -6.82 5.14 20.92
CA ALA A 81 -8.12 4.51 21.17
C ALA A 81 -8.01 2.99 21.17
N LEU A 82 -7.33 2.39 20.17
CA LEU A 82 -7.15 0.95 20.07
C LEU A 82 -6.44 0.37 21.31
N ASN A 83 -5.34 0.99 21.73
CA ASN A 83 -4.59 0.58 22.93
C ASN A 83 -5.44 0.68 24.21
N VAL A 84 -6.23 1.74 24.35
CA VAL A 84 -7.10 1.94 25.52
C VAL A 84 -8.29 0.96 25.52
N PHE A 85 -8.87 0.65 24.36
CA PHE A 85 -9.90 -0.38 24.24
C PHE A 85 -9.37 -1.80 24.48
N GLU A 86 -8.10 -2.09 24.14
CA GLU A 86 -7.45 -3.35 24.51
C GLU A 86 -7.38 -3.53 26.03
N GLY A 87 -6.97 -2.47 26.74
CA GLY A 87 -6.99 -2.44 28.21
C GLY A 87 -8.41 -2.60 28.78
N ALA A 88 -9.41 -1.93 28.21
CA ALA A 88 -10.81 -2.06 28.60
C ALA A 88 -11.33 -3.50 28.41
N ALA A 89 -11.02 -4.14 27.28
CA ALA A 89 -11.38 -5.53 27.00
C ALA A 89 -10.71 -6.50 27.97
N ALA A 90 -9.41 -6.32 28.26
CA ALA A 90 -8.68 -7.14 29.24
C ALA A 90 -9.29 -7.02 30.65
N LYS A 91 -9.62 -5.81 31.09
CA LYS A 91 -10.25 -5.58 32.41
C LYS A 91 -11.69 -6.06 32.48
N ALA A 92 -12.46 -5.96 31.40
CA ALA A 92 -13.80 -6.55 31.32
C ALA A 92 -13.73 -8.09 31.42
N MET A 93 -12.78 -8.72 30.73
CA MET A 93 -12.53 -10.16 30.81
C MET A 93 -12.10 -10.60 32.23
N GLU A 94 -11.16 -9.89 32.88
CA GLU A 94 -10.77 -10.12 34.28
C GLU A 94 -11.98 -10.05 35.23
N ASN A 95 -12.87 -9.07 35.03
CA ASN A 95 -14.07 -8.86 35.82
C ASN A 95 -15.25 -9.79 35.44
N SER A 96 -15.07 -10.69 34.48
CA SER A 96 -16.13 -11.57 33.94
C SER A 96 -17.34 -10.82 33.37
N ASP A 97 -17.10 -9.66 32.73
CA ASP A 97 -18.09 -8.89 31.97
C ASP A 97 -17.90 -9.11 30.45
N PRO A 98 -18.54 -10.15 29.86
CA PRO A 98 -18.43 -10.42 28.43
C PRO A 98 -19.16 -9.36 27.58
N MET A 99 -20.04 -8.53 28.14
CA MET A 99 -20.78 -7.52 27.39
C MET A 99 -19.91 -6.29 27.16
N LEU A 100 -19.24 -5.80 28.19
CA LEU A 100 -18.24 -4.73 28.06
C LEU A 100 -17.00 -5.20 27.30
N GLU A 101 -16.60 -6.46 27.42
CA GLU A 101 -15.54 -7.04 26.60
C GLU A 101 -15.94 -7.05 25.11
N ALA A 102 -17.16 -7.49 24.78
CA ALA A 102 -17.68 -7.46 23.41
C ALA A 102 -17.73 -6.04 22.83
N GLN A 103 -18.24 -5.06 23.61
CA GLN A 103 -18.28 -3.66 23.20
C GLN A 103 -16.88 -3.06 23.01
N SER A 104 -15.93 -3.38 23.90
CA SER A 104 -14.53 -2.95 23.78
C SER A 104 -13.91 -3.49 22.50
N ARG A 105 -14.02 -4.80 22.24
CA ARG A 105 -13.53 -5.43 21.01
C ARG A 105 -14.23 -4.90 19.75
N TYR A 106 -15.52 -4.59 19.80
CA TYR A 106 -16.21 -3.92 18.70
C TYR A 106 -15.58 -2.56 18.36
N ASN A 107 -15.23 -1.77 19.38
CA ASN A 107 -14.57 -0.48 19.17
C ASN A 107 -13.08 -0.58 18.81
N MET A 108 -12.38 -1.66 19.19
CA MET A 108 -11.08 -2.00 18.62
C MET A 108 -11.20 -2.25 17.10
N GLY A 109 -12.25 -2.97 16.68
CA GLY A 109 -12.61 -3.13 15.26
C GLY A 109 -12.84 -1.80 14.56
N ASN A 110 -13.66 -0.93 15.13
CA ASN A 110 -13.92 0.42 14.59
C ASN A 110 -12.62 1.22 14.44
N SER A 111 -11.74 1.19 15.45
CA SER A 111 -10.46 1.92 15.45
C SER A 111 -9.49 1.40 14.39
N ALA A 112 -9.32 0.08 14.31
CA ALA A 112 -8.48 -0.56 13.29
C ALA A 112 -9.02 -0.32 11.86
N TYR A 113 -10.36 -0.34 11.67
CA TYR A 113 -10.97 -0.01 10.37
C TYR A 113 -10.63 1.41 9.93
N ARG A 114 -10.79 2.42 10.80
CA ARG A 114 -10.46 3.82 10.46
C ARG A 114 -8.97 4.02 10.22
N ARG A 115 -8.10 3.34 10.97
CA ARG A 115 -6.66 3.30 10.70
C ARG A 115 -6.35 2.73 9.32
N ALA A 116 -7.01 1.64 8.91
CA ALA A 116 -6.88 1.06 7.58
C ALA A 116 -7.33 2.04 6.47
N GLU A 117 -8.40 2.82 6.67
CA GLU A 117 -8.83 3.85 5.71
C GLU A 117 -7.82 5.00 5.54
N LYS A 118 -7.05 5.32 6.58
CA LYS A 118 -5.96 6.29 6.50
C LYS A 118 -4.76 5.69 5.76
N LEU A 119 -4.36 4.47 6.16
CA LEU A 119 -3.23 3.75 5.56
C LEU A 119 -3.46 3.44 4.07
N SER A 120 -4.70 3.27 3.60
CA SER A 120 -4.94 2.90 2.19
C SER A 120 -4.48 3.93 1.16
N ARG A 121 -4.07 5.14 1.60
CA ARG A 121 -3.44 6.18 0.78
C ARG A 121 -1.92 6.26 0.93
N GLU A 122 -1.36 5.64 1.96
CA GLU A 122 0.04 5.75 2.38
C GLU A 122 0.79 4.41 2.15
N ASP A 123 0.20 3.30 2.60
CA ASP A 123 0.68 1.93 2.42
C ASP A 123 -0.54 0.98 2.33
N ILE A 124 -0.81 0.53 1.10
CA ILE A 124 -1.92 -0.36 0.78
C ILE A 124 -1.79 -1.75 1.45
N ASN A 125 -0.56 -2.23 1.70
CA ASN A 125 -0.34 -3.51 2.36
C ASN A 125 -0.60 -3.40 3.87
N ALA A 126 -0.16 -2.30 4.49
CA ALA A 126 -0.51 -2.01 5.88
C ALA A 126 -2.02 -1.84 6.07
N ALA A 127 -2.71 -1.22 5.10
CA ALA A 127 -4.17 -1.11 5.11
C ALA A 127 -4.87 -2.49 5.06
N PHE A 128 -4.40 -3.42 4.22
CA PHE A 128 -4.92 -4.79 4.16
C PHE A 128 -4.82 -5.51 5.52
N GLU A 129 -3.67 -5.44 6.18
CA GLU A 129 -3.47 -6.08 7.48
C GLU A 129 -4.30 -5.43 8.60
N GLU A 130 -4.48 -4.10 8.60
CA GLU A 130 -5.39 -3.45 9.55
C GLU A 130 -6.87 -3.78 9.30
N TYR A 131 -7.33 -3.92 8.04
CA TYR A 131 -8.68 -4.42 7.75
C TYR A 131 -8.89 -5.88 8.19
N LYS A 132 -7.87 -6.74 8.08
CA LYS A 132 -7.90 -8.10 8.65
C LYS A 132 -7.96 -8.07 10.17
N ARG A 133 -7.17 -7.23 10.82
CA ARG A 133 -7.18 -7.07 12.29
C ARG A 133 -8.55 -6.56 12.78
N SER A 134 -9.10 -5.56 12.11
CA SER A 134 -10.46 -5.05 12.32
C SER A 134 -11.51 -6.17 12.26
N SER A 135 -11.46 -7.02 11.22
CA SER A 135 -12.34 -8.19 11.09
C SER A 135 -12.18 -9.18 12.27
N GLY A 136 -10.95 -9.44 12.71
CA GLY A 136 -10.69 -10.30 13.87
C GLY A 136 -11.31 -9.78 15.17
N TYR A 137 -11.26 -8.46 15.38
CA TYR A 137 -11.89 -7.81 16.53
C TYR A 137 -13.42 -7.88 16.49
N TYR A 138 -14.05 -7.58 15.36
CA TYR A 138 -15.50 -7.72 15.21
C TYR A 138 -15.98 -9.17 15.38
N GLN A 139 -15.26 -10.15 14.79
CA GLN A 139 -15.56 -11.57 14.98
C GLN A 139 -15.48 -11.99 16.46
N SER A 140 -14.51 -11.44 17.20
CA SER A 140 -14.40 -11.69 18.65
C SER A 140 -15.54 -11.05 19.44
N ALA A 141 -15.99 -9.84 19.05
CA ALA A 141 -17.15 -9.19 19.65
C ALA A 141 -18.46 -9.96 19.43
N VAL A 142 -18.72 -10.41 18.19
CA VAL A 142 -19.91 -11.24 17.84
C VAL A 142 -19.91 -12.56 18.60
N LYS A 143 -18.73 -13.18 18.82
CA LYS A 143 -18.61 -14.42 19.59
C LYS A 143 -19.02 -14.25 21.07
N LEU A 144 -18.70 -13.11 21.67
CA LEU A 144 -19.03 -12.80 23.07
C LEU A 144 -20.47 -12.30 23.24
N ASN A 145 -20.96 -11.50 22.28
CA ASN A 145 -22.32 -11.01 22.25
C ASN A 145 -22.93 -11.20 20.84
N PRO A 146 -23.60 -12.35 20.58
CA PRO A 146 -24.25 -12.62 19.29
C PRO A 146 -25.38 -11.64 18.93
N ASN A 147 -25.91 -10.89 19.90
CA ASN A 147 -26.96 -9.90 19.67
C ASN A 147 -26.40 -8.52 19.26
N LEU A 148 -25.07 -8.33 19.24
CA LEU A 148 -24.43 -7.09 18.79
C LEU A 148 -24.41 -7.03 17.26
N SER A 149 -25.58 -6.74 16.68
CA SER A 149 -25.84 -6.76 15.24
C SER A 149 -24.88 -5.89 14.42
N GLU A 150 -24.46 -4.77 15.01
CA GLU A 150 -23.54 -3.79 14.46
C GLU A 150 -22.13 -4.38 14.28
N ALA A 151 -21.70 -5.27 15.19
CA ALA A 151 -20.42 -5.96 15.05
C ALA A 151 -20.46 -6.99 13.91
N ALA A 152 -21.60 -7.65 13.67
CA ALA A 152 -21.76 -8.56 12.53
C ALA A 152 -21.80 -7.81 11.19
N GLN A 153 -22.45 -6.64 11.14
CA GLN A 153 -22.47 -5.77 9.97
C GLN A 153 -21.06 -5.22 9.66
N ASN A 154 -20.35 -4.70 10.67
CA ASN A 154 -19.02 -4.15 10.47
C ASN A 154 -17.96 -5.24 10.19
N LEU A 155 -18.14 -6.46 10.70
CA LEU A 155 -17.32 -7.62 10.31
C LEU A 155 -17.36 -7.83 8.79
N GLU A 156 -18.56 -7.83 8.21
CA GLU A 156 -18.72 -8.04 6.77
C GLU A 156 -18.16 -6.86 5.97
N ALA A 157 -18.43 -5.62 6.37
CA ALA A 157 -17.84 -4.43 5.75
C ALA A 157 -16.30 -4.46 5.80
N SER A 158 -15.70 -4.94 6.89
CA SER A 158 -14.26 -5.07 7.05
C SER A 158 -13.64 -6.18 6.20
N ARG A 159 -14.37 -7.29 5.97
CA ARG A 159 -13.95 -8.38 5.06
C ARG A 159 -14.04 -7.95 3.60
N ILE A 160 -15.11 -7.25 3.21
CA ILE A 160 -15.27 -6.68 1.87
C ILE A 160 -14.13 -5.69 1.60
N ALA A 161 -13.85 -4.77 2.53
CA ALA A 161 -12.75 -3.82 2.41
C ALA A 161 -11.38 -4.51 2.28
N ALA A 162 -11.11 -5.54 3.10
CA ALA A 162 -9.87 -6.34 2.97
C ALA A 162 -9.75 -6.98 1.58
N LYS A 163 -10.82 -7.61 1.08
CA LYS A 163 -10.86 -8.25 -0.24
C LYS A 163 -10.65 -7.25 -1.39
N GLN A 164 -11.28 -6.07 -1.33
CA GLN A 164 -11.07 -5.01 -2.32
C GLN A 164 -9.61 -4.57 -2.37
N VAL A 165 -8.97 -4.39 -1.19
CA VAL A 165 -7.56 -4.01 -1.10
C VAL A 165 -6.64 -5.13 -1.60
N GLU A 166 -6.94 -6.39 -1.29
CA GLU A 166 -6.22 -7.57 -1.81
C GLU A 166 -6.26 -7.63 -3.35
N GLU A 167 -7.42 -7.38 -3.94
CA GLU A 167 -7.59 -7.36 -5.39
C GLU A 167 -6.79 -6.22 -6.05
N LEU A 168 -6.77 -5.03 -5.44
CA LEU A 168 -5.94 -3.91 -5.89
C LEU A 168 -4.44 -4.23 -5.81
N ILE A 169 -3.98 -4.81 -4.70
CA ILE A 169 -2.58 -5.28 -4.54
C ILE A 169 -2.24 -6.30 -5.63
N ARG A 170 -3.12 -7.29 -5.86
CA ARG A 170 -2.92 -8.33 -6.88
C ARG A 170 -2.87 -7.75 -8.29
N LYS A 171 -3.74 -6.79 -8.61
CA LYS A 171 -3.75 -6.09 -9.91
C LYS A 171 -2.46 -5.30 -10.11
N GLN A 172 -1.99 -4.58 -9.09
CA GLN A 172 -0.72 -3.87 -9.12
C GLN A 172 0.48 -4.82 -9.33
N GLN A 173 0.51 -5.95 -8.63
CA GLN A 173 1.54 -6.98 -8.80
C GLN A 173 1.52 -7.59 -10.21
N GLN A 174 0.34 -7.92 -10.74
CA GLN A 174 0.20 -8.45 -12.11
C GLN A 174 0.66 -7.44 -13.17
N GLN A 175 0.31 -6.16 -13.02
CA GLN A 175 0.77 -5.10 -13.93
C GLN A 175 2.28 -4.93 -13.84
N ALA A 176 2.87 -4.92 -12.64
CA ALA A 176 4.32 -4.84 -12.45
C ALA A 176 5.05 -6.05 -13.06
N GLN A 177 4.49 -7.26 -12.93
CA GLN A 177 5.03 -8.47 -13.57
C GLN A 177 4.98 -8.37 -15.10
N GLN A 178 3.83 -8.00 -15.68
CA GLN A 178 3.68 -7.84 -17.13
C GLN A 178 4.67 -6.81 -17.69
N GLN A 179 4.85 -5.68 -17.00
CA GLN A 179 5.85 -4.68 -17.39
C GLN A 179 7.29 -5.20 -17.27
N ALA A 180 7.61 -5.99 -16.26
CA ALA A 180 8.92 -6.62 -16.11
C ALA A 180 9.20 -7.64 -17.23
N GLU A 181 8.20 -8.44 -17.62
CA GLU A 181 8.27 -9.39 -18.74
C GLU A 181 8.46 -8.65 -20.08
N GLN A 182 7.63 -7.64 -20.37
CA GLN A 182 7.79 -6.77 -21.55
C GLN A 182 9.18 -6.12 -21.61
N LYS A 183 9.67 -5.59 -20.49
CA LYS A 183 11.00 -4.98 -20.39
C LYS A 183 12.11 -6.00 -20.67
N GLN A 184 11.97 -7.23 -20.19
CA GLN A 184 12.92 -8.31 -20.46
C GLN A 184 12.90 -8.72 -21.95
N ASP A 185 11.72 -8.76 -22.59
CA ASP A 185 11.60 -9.10 -24.00
C ASP A 185 12.15 -8.01 -24.92
N ILE A 186 11.92 -6.73 -24.60
CA ILE A 186 12.59 -5.61 -25.27
C ILE A 186 14.11 -5.68 -25.11
N ALA A 187 14.62 -6.07 -23.93
CA ALA A 187 16.06 -6.27 -23.72
C ALA A 187 16.62 -7.39 -24.63
N LYS A 188 15.94 -8.54 -24.72
CA LYS A 188 16.31 -9.64 -25.65
C LYS A 188 16.26 -9.20 -27.12
N GLU A 189 15.26 -8.40 -27.51
CA GLU A 189 15.17 -7.82 -28.86
C GLU A 189 16.36 -6.90 -29.17
N LEU A 190 16.70 -5.98 -28.26
CA LEU A 190 17.86 -5.09 -28.42
C LEU A 190 19.18 -5.86 -28.48
N GLU A 191 19.35 -6.92 -27.69
CA GLU A 191 20.54 -7.79 -27.73
C GLU A 191 20.65 -8.54 -29.08
N ASN A 192 19.53 -9.07 -29.60
CA ASN A 192 19.49 -9.74 -30.89
C ASN A 192 19.73 -8.76 -32.05
N LEU A 193 19.14 -7.56 -32.00
CA LEU A 193 19.40 -6.50 -32.97
C LEU A 193 20.86 -6.06 -32.95
N GLN A 194 21.49 -5.95 -31.78
CA GLN A 194 22.92 -5.64 -31.67
C GLN A 194 23.77 -6.72 -32.38
N LYS A 195 23.47 -8.01 -32.17
CA LYS A 195 24.16 -9.14 -32.82
C LYS A 195 23.95 -9.16 -34.34
N GLU A 196 22.71 -8.96 -34.82
CA GLU A 196 22.41 -8.83 -36.25
C GLU A 196 23.17 -7.64 -36.87
N GLN A 197 23.22 -6.51 -36.18
CA GLN A 197 23.88 -5.30 -36.63
C GLN A 197 25.42 -5.41 -36.67
N GLN A 198 26.02 -6.14 -35.73
CA GLN A 198 27.45 -6.49 -35.74
C GLN A 198 27.79 -7.40 -36.92
N LYS A 199 26.99 -8.45 -37.16
CA LYS A 199 27.16 -9.35 -38.30
C LYS A 199 27.04 -8.62 -39.64
N ALA A 200 26.08 -7.69 -39.76
CA ALA A 200 25.96 -6.83 -40.94
C ALA A 200 27.22 -5.97 -41.14
N ALA A 201 27.79 -5.41 -40.06
CA ALA A 201 29.05 -4.68 -40.12
C ALA A 201 30.21 -5.54 -40.62
N GLU A 202 30.36 -6.79 -40.14
CA GLU A 202 31.39 -7.71 -40.62
C GLU A 202 31.25 -8.00 -42.12
N GLN A 203 30.03 -8.29 -42.59
CA GLN A 203 29.74 -8.51 -44.01
C GLN A 203 30.08 -7.30 -44.88
N SER A 204 29.79 -6.08 -44.43
CA SER A 204 30.17 -4.87 -45.17
C SER A 204 31.67 -4.57 -45.11
N ARG A 205 32.39 -4.99 -44.06
CA ARG A 205 33.85 -4.93 -44.00
C ARG A 205 34.50 -5.84 -45.04
N ASP A 206 34.04 -7.08 -45.12
CA ASP A 206 34.62 -8.08 -46.02
C ASP A 206 34.26 -7.77 -47.49
N LEU A 207 33.09 -7.17 -47.74
CA LEU A 207 32.74 -6.56 -49.03
C LEU A 207 33.65 -5.36 -49.37
N ALA A 208 33.96 -4.48 -48.41
CA ALA A 208 34.87 -3.36 -48.60
C ALA A 208 36.30 -3.80 -48.96
N GLN A 209 36.78 -4.93 -48.44
CA GLN A 209 38.08 -5.50 -48.79
C GLN A 209 38.12 -6.11 -50.21
N ASN A 210 36.98 -6.48 -50.77
CA ASN A 210 36.88 -7.24 -52.02
C ASN A 210 36.08 -6.52 -53.13
N GLN A 211 35.95 -5.19 -53.10
CA GLN A 211 35.05 -4.41 -53.97
C GLN A 211 35.24 -4.59 -55.48
N GLN A 212 36.41 -5.06 -55.93
CA GLN A 212 36.69 -5.29 -57.35
C GLN A 212 36.24 -6.67 -57.86
N ARG A 213 35.68 -7.54 -57.02
CA ARG A 213 35.19 -8.87 -57.44
C ARG A 213 33.88 -8.77 -58.23
N GLU A 214 33.72 -9.65 -59.22
CA GLU A 214 32.43 -9.86 -59.88
C GLU A 214 31.36 -10.21 -58.84
N GLY A 215 30.17 -9.59 -58.97
CA GLY A 215 29.06 -9.76 -58.02
C GLY A 215 29.02 -8.78 -56.84
N ALA A 216 30.08 -8.00 -56.57
CA ALA A 216 30.14 -7.08 -55.41
C ALA A 216 28.96 -6.10 -55.33
N ASN A 217 28.49 -5.55 -56.45
CA ASN A 217 27.32 -4.65 -56.48
C ASN A 217 26.00 -5.37 -56.14
N SER A 218 25.86 -6.65 -56.49
CA SER A 218 24.69 -7.48 -56.14
C SER A 218 24.68 -7.80 -54.64
N GLU A 219 25.87 -8.09 -54.09
CA GLU A 219 26.07 -8.30 -52.67
C GLU A 219 25.82 -7.03 -51.85
N ALA A 220 26.26 -5.86 -52.34
CA ALA A 220 25.94 -4.56 -51.74
C ALA A 220 24.43 -4.29 -51.69
N ALA A 221 23.70 -4.61 -52.77
CA ALA A 221 22.25 -4.49 -52.81
C ALA A 221 21.55 -5.45 -51.83
N GLN A 222 22.01 -6.70 -51.72
CA GLN A 222 21.48 -7.64 -50.72
C GLN A 222 21.77 -7.19 -49.29
N GLN A 223 22.97 -6.68 -49.02
CA GLN A 223 23.31 -6.10 -47.72
C GLN A 223 22.45 -4.87 -47.41
N ALA A 224 22.09 -4.04 -48.40
CA ALA A 224 21.21 -2.89 -48.20
C ALA A 224 19.79 -3.30 -47.78
N GLU A 225 19.23 -4.36 -48.37
CA GLU A 225 17.92 -4.88 -47.98
C GLU A 225 17.97 -5.58 -46.61
N ASN A 226 19.05 -6.32 -46.32
CA ASN A 226 19.28 -6.86 -44.97
C ASN A 226 19.35 -5.73 -43.93
N GLN A 227 20.07 -4.64 -44.23
CA GLN A 227 20.18 -3.48 -43.34
C GLN A 227 18.81 -2.82 -43.12
N LYS A 228 18.01 -2.66 -44.18
CA LYS A 228 16.64 -2.13 -44.09
C LYS A 228 15.77 -2.96 -43.14
N SER A 229 15.82 -4.29 -43.25
CA SER A 229 15.08 -5.19 -42.36
C SER A 229 15.51 -5.06 -40.89
N ILE A 230 16.80 -4.90 -40.61
CA ILE A 230 17.29 -4.61 -39.25
C ILE A 230 16.74 -3.26 -38.76
N THR A 231 16.72 -2.23 -39.62
CA THR A 231 16.14 -0.92 -39.28
C THR A 231 14.65 -1.01 -38.97
N GLU A 232 13.88 -1.79 -39.73
CA GLU A 232 12.44 -2.00 -39.53
C GLU A 232 12.16 -2.63 -38.16
N LYS A 233 12.81 -3.76 -37.84
CA LYS A 233 12.75 -4.36 -36.49
C LYS A 233 13.17 -3.38 -35.39
N THR A 234 14.20 -2.56 -35.63
CA THR A 234 14.68 -1.57 -34.66
C THR A 234 13.63 -0.48 -34.38
N ARG A 235 12.81 -0.11 -35.39
CA ARG A 235 11.66 0.79 -35.18
C ARG A 235 10.54 0.13 -34.39
N GLU A 236 10.21 -1.14 -34.67
CA GLU A 236 9.22 -1.91 -33.90
C GLU A 236 9.61 -2.01 -32.42
N THR A 237 10.87 -2.31 -32.11
CA THR A 237 11.37 -2.32 -30.72
C THR A 237 11.36 -0.91 -30.09
N ALA A 238 11.53 0.16 -30.87
CA ALA A 238 11.40 1.55 -30.39
C ALA A 238 9.95 1.92 -30.02
N GLU A 239 8.97 1.38 -30.74
CA GLU A 239 7.53 1.55 -30.46
C GLU A 239 7.11 0.81 -29.18
N LYS A 240 7.53 -0.46 -29.02
CA LYS A 240 7.32 -1.22 -27.77
C LYS A 240 7.92 -0.51 -26.56
N LEU A 241 9.15 0.01 -26.71
CA LEU A 241 9.82 0.76 -25.66
C LEU A 241 9.14 2.11 -25.37
N GLN A 242 8.45 2.72 -26.34
CA GLN A 242 7.60 3.88 -26.11
C GLN A 242 6.36 3.52 -25.29
N GLN A 243 5.67 2.43 -25.64
CA GLN A 243 4.49 1.94 -24.92
C GLN A 243 4.84 1.67 -23.45
N LEU A 244 5.88 0.89 -23.19
CA LEU A 244 6.38 0.62 -21.83
C LEU A 244 6.65 1.93 -21.05
N SER A 245 7.29 2.93 -21.67
CA SER A 245 7.60 4.20 -20.99
C SER A 245 6.36 5.02 -20.60
N GLN A 246 5.25 4.89 -21.33
CA GLN A 246 3.99 5.57 -21.02
C GLN A 246 3.24 4.91 -19.85
N GLU A 247 3.48 3.63 -19.58
CA GLU A 247 2.81 2.87 -18.52
C GLU A 247 3.54 2.87 -17.17
N GLN A 248 4.83 3.22 -17.13
CA GLN A 248 5.65 3.06 -15.91
C GLN A 248 5.82 4.34 -15.06
N ASN A 249 5.58 5.54 -15.60
CA ASN A 249 6.05 6.82 -15.01
C ASN A 249 7.57 6.88 -14.68
N ASP A 250 8.36 5.85 -15.05
CA ASP A 250 9.83 5.83 -14.97
C ASP A 250 10.43 6.50 -16.22
N GLU A 251 10.16 7.81 -16.37
CA GLU A 251 10.57 8.60 -17.52
C GLU A 251 12.08 8.43 -17.81
N LEU A 252 12.92 8.51 -16.77
CA LEU A 252 14.34 8.76 -16.94
C LEU A 252 15.17 7.55 -17.42
N SER A 253 14.71 6.31 -17.18
CA SER A 253 15.42 5.10 -17.65
C SER A 253 14.97 4.73 -19.07
N GLY A 254 13.65 4.72 -19.31
CA GLY A 254 13.05 4.44 -20.60
C GLY A 254 13.42 5.47 -21.67
N GLU A 255 13.37 6.77 -21.35
CA GLU A 255 13.71 7.84 -22.30
C GLU A 255 15.14 7.72 -22.83
N LYS A 256 16.11 7.45 -21.94
CA LYS A 256 17.53 7.28 -22.34
C LYS A 256 17.74 6.06 -23.22
N ALA A 257 17.04 4.96 -22.95
CA ALA A 257 17.06 3.81 -23.84
C ALA A 257 16.50 4.17 -25.22
N ARG A 258 15.36 4.88 -25.29
CA ARG A 258 14.74 5.34 -26.54
C ARG A 258 15.63 6.30 -27.34
N GLU A 259 16.33 7.22 -26.68
CA GLU A 259 17.26 8.13 -27.37
C GLU A 259 18.38 7.36 -28.09
N HIS A 260 18.95 6.35 -27.44
CA HIS A 260 19.95 5.48 -28.04
C HIS A 260 19.37 4.63 -29.20
N VAL A 261 18.16 4.07 -29.08
CA VAL A 261 17.51 3.36 -30.20
C VAL A 261 17.29 4.29 -31.40
N LYS A 262 16.85 5.54 -31.17
CA LYS A 262 16.70 6.54 -32.24
C LYS A 262 18.01 6.82 -32.96
N ARG A 263 19.10 7.05 -32.22
CA ARG A 263 20.45 7.25 -32.80
C ARG A 263 20.96 6.01 -33.54
N ALA A 264 20.56 4.81 -33.12
CA ALA A 264 20.85 3.59 -33.87
C ALA A 264 20.14 3.60 -35.23
N ILE A 265 18.83 3.91 -35.27
CA ILE A 265 18.04 4.00 -36.51
C ILE A 265 18.65 5.00 -37.50
N GLU A 266 19.03 6.20 -37.04
CA GLU A 266 19.72 7.21 -37.87
C GLU A 266 20.99 6.65 -38.53
N LYS A 267 21.77 5.84 -37.80
CA LYS A 267 22.99 5.20 -38.33
C LYS A 267 22.72 3.99 -39.22
N GLN A 268 21.62 3.29 -39.01
CA GLN A 268 21.18 2.21 -39.88
C GLN A 268 20.72 2.74 -41.25
N GLU A 269 20.04 3.89 -41.28
CA GLU A 269 19.65 4.58 -42.52
C GLU A 269 20.87 5.12 -43.29
N GLU A 270 21.85 5.71 -42.59
CA GLU A 270 23.14 6.11 -43.18
C GLU A 270 23.88 4.90 -43.79
N ALA A 271 23.93 3.77 -43.08
CA ALA A 271 24.53 2.54 -43.58
C ALA A 271 23.83 1.99 -44.83
N GLN A 272 22.49 1.92 -44.82
CA GLN A 272 21.69 1.48 -45.97
C GLN A 272 21.96 2.35 -47.20
N LYS A 273 21.99 3.68 -47.03
CA LYS A 273 22.32 4.64 -48.09
C LYS A 273 23.75 4.46 -48.61
N ASN A 274 24.71 4.16 -47.74
CA ASN A 274 26.08 3.86 -48.14
C ASN A 274 26.16 2.57 -48.96
N LEU A 275 25.44 1.51 -48.59
CA LEU A 275 25.38 0.25 -49.35
C LEU A 275 24.74 0.44 -50.73
N GLN A 276 23.64 1.18 -50.83
CA GLN A 276 23.02 1.55 -52.11
C GLN A 276 23.96 2.37 -53.03
N GLN A 277 24.95 3.06 -52.45
CA GLN A 277 25.99 3.80 -53.18
C GLN A 277 27.28 2.98 -53.38
N ASN A 278 27.28 1.67 -53.10
CA ASN A 278 28.44 0.77 -53.09
C ASN A 278 29.61 1.20 -52.16
N LYS A 279 29.33 2.05 -51.15
CA LYS A 279 30.29 2.56 -50.17
C LYS A 279 30.40 1.65 -48.95
N ALA A 280 30.78 0.39 -49.17
CA ALA A 280 30.80 -0.65 -48.13
C ALA A 280 31.63 -0.26 -46.87
N SER A 281 32.72 0.50 -47.01
CA SER A 281 33.50 1.00 -45.86
C SER A 281 32.73 2.00 -44.99
N GLY A 282 31.96 2.91 -45.62
CA GLY A 282 31.11 3.85 -44.88
C GLY A 282 29.95 3.14 -44.19
N ALA A 283 29.36 2.16 -44.87
CA ALA A 283 28.35 1.29 -44.29
C ALA A 283 28.86 0.57 -43.03
N HIS A 284 30.03 -0.07 -43.11
CA HIS A 284 30.67 -0.74 -41.98
C HIS A 284 30.81 0.18 -40.75
N GLU A 285 31.29 1.42 -40.93
CA GLU A 285 31.42 2.38 -39.84
C GLU A 285 30.09 2.74 -39.20
N ASP A 286 29.06 2.99 -40.00
CA ASP A 286 27.74 3.41 -39.52
C ASP A 286 27.00 2.24 -38.86
N GLN A 287 27.16 1.02 -39.36
CA GLN A 287 26.67 -0.21 -38.72
C GLN A 287 27.33 -0.44 -37.36
N GLN A 288 28.64 -0.20 -37.23
CA GLN A 288 29.30 -0.22 -35.93
C GLN A 288 28.81 0.88 -34.98
N LYS A 289 28.50 2.08 -35.50
CA LYS A 289 27.90 3.16 -34.68
C LYS A 289 26.52 2.73 -34.19
N ALA A 290 25.66 2.18 -35.06
CA ALA A 290 24.36 1.63 -34.70
C ALA A 290 24.45 0.53 -33.64
N ALA A 291 25.35 -0.46 -33.81
CA ALA A 291 25.55 -1.53 -32.83
C ALA A 291 25.99 -1.01 -31.45
N ARG A 292 26.79 0.07 -31.40
CA ARG A 292 27.17 0.73 -30.13
C ARG A 292 26.02 1.48 -29.49
N GLU A 293 25.13 2.12 -30.26
CA GLU A 293 23.95 2.77 -29.69
C GLU A 293 22.93 1.73 -29.20
N LEU A 294 22.69 0.63 -29.93
CA LEU A 294 21.86 -0.50 -29.45
C LEU A 294 22.39 -1.07 -28.12
N GLN A 295 23.70 -1.25 -27.99
CA GLN A 295 24.33 -1.68 -26.74
C GLN A 295 24.09 -0.69 -25.59
N LYS A 296 24.13 0.62 -25.86
CA LYS A 296 23.83 1.64 -24.84
C LYS A 296 22.36 1.62 -24.47
N ALA A 297 21.45 1.43 -25.42
CA ALA A 297 20.02 1.30 -25.14
C ALA A 297 19.74 0.14 -24.18
N LEU A 298 20.31 -1.05 -24.47
CA LEU A 298 20.25 -2.22 -23.60
C LEU A 298 20.77 -1.90 -22.18
N GLN A 299 21.95 -1.28 -22.07
CA GLN A 299 22.51 -0.88 -20.77
C GLN A 299 21.66 0.13 -19.99
N GLN A 300 20.92 1.04 -20.64
CA GLN A 300 20.02 1.95 -19.92
C GLN A 300 18.78 1.21 -19.41
N LEU A 301 18.28 0.24 -20.18
CA LEU A 301 17.14 -0.58 -19.81
C LEU A 301 17.49 -1.52 -18.63
N GLU A 302 18.66 -2.14 -18.67
CA GLU A 302 19.22 -3.00 -17.62
C GLU A 302 19.61 -2.23 -16.35
N ARG A 303 20.20 -1.03 -16.45
CA ARG A 303 20.58 -0.21 -15.27
C ARG A 303 19.43 0.20 -14.36
N GLY A 304 18.18 0.05 -14.81
CA GLY A 304 17.01 0.14 -13.94
C GLY A 304 16.92 -0.98 -12.89
N GLN A 305 17.68 -2.07 -13.05
CA GLN A 305 17.68 -3.24 -12.13
C GLN A 305 18.53 -3.00 -10.88
N ASP A 306 19.72 -2.39 -11.00
CA ASP A 306 20.68 -2.24 -9.88
C ASP A 306 20.17 -1.37 -8.72
N LYS A 307 19.30 -0.38 -9.00
CA LYS A 307 18.76 0.51 -7.96
C LYS A 307 17.80 -0.19 -6.98
N GLY A 308 17.47 -1.45 -7.21
CA GLY A 308 16.73 -2.30 -6.27
C GLY A 308 17.60 -3.01 -5.21
N GLN A 309 18.93 -3.01 -5.33
CA GLN A 309 19.81 -3.82 -4.46
C GLN A 309 20.92 -3.05 -3.71
N GLU A 310 21.16 -1.77 -3.98
CA GLU A 310 22.01 -0.94 -3.10
C GLU A 310 21.23 -0.43 -1.87
N LYS A 311 21.07 -1.32 -0.88
CA LYS A 311 20.94 -0.92 0.54
C LYS A 311 21.96 -1.68 1.39
N ASP A 312 22.79 -0.93 2.10
CA ASP A 312 23.78 -1.44 3.03
C ASP A 312 23.16 -2.35 4.12
N SER A 313 23.53 -3.62 4.16
CA SER A 313 23.92 -4.35 5.39
C SER A 313 24.39 -5.78 5.08
N PRO A 314 25.43 -6.30 5.79
CA PRO A 314 25.94 -7.63 5.54
C PRO A 314 25.16 -8.71 6.29
N GLY A 315 24.65 -9.70 5.54
CA GLY A 315 24.36 -11.05 6.02
C GLY A 315 22.88 -11.39 6.22
N GLN A 316 22.33 -12.17 5.28
CA GLN A 316 21.34 -13.23 5.54
C GLN A 316 21.15 -14.13 4.30
N GLU A 317 22.17 -14.93 3.97
CA GLU A 317 21.94 -16.16 3.19
C GLU A 317 21.36 -17.24 4.10
N GLN A 318 20.03 -17.39 4.16
CA GLN A 318 19.29 -18.64 4.48
C GLN A 318 17.78 -18.39 4.68
N GLU A 319 17.01 -18.27 3.60
CA GLU A 319 15.54 -18.50 3.72
C GLU A 319 14.84 -18.98 2.42
N SER A 320 15.49 -18.86 1.26
CA SER A 320 14.98 -19.26 -0.05
C SER A 320 14.94 -20.79 -0.34
N GLN A 321 14.90 -21.65 0.68
CA GLN A 321 14.81 -23.12 0.53
C GLN A 321 13.71 -23.79 1.40
N LYS A 322 12.72 -23.04 1.90
CA LYS A 322 11.63 -23.60 2.72
C LYS A 322 10.22 -23.54 2.14
N ALA A 323 9.99 -22.86 1.02
CA ALA A 323 8.64 -22.68 0.46
C ALA A 323 8.14 -23.82 -0.46
N GLU A 324 9.03 -24.70 -0.97
CA GLU A 324 8.66 -25.75 -1.94
C GLU A 324 8.50 -27.16 -1.34
N ALA A 325 8.56 -27.31 0.00
CA ALA A 325 8.61 -28.61 0.66
C ALA A 325 7.30 -29.08 1.35
N GLU A 326 6.24 -28.27 1.38
CA GLU A 326 4.99 -28.61 2.11
C GLU A 326 3.81 -29.03 1.20
N GLN A 327 3.94 -28.98 -0.13
CA GLN A 327 2.98 -29.60 -1.05
C GLN A 327 3.28 -31.09 -1.29
N GLN A 328 3.30 -31.92 -0.23
CA GLN A 328 3.03 -33.37 -0.28
C GLN A 328 3.09 -34.03 1.11
N LYS A 329 1.92 -34.23 1.74
CA LYS A 329 1.50 -35.41 2.56
C LYS A 329 0.35 -35.06 3.53
N GLN A 330 -0.87 -35.51 3.22
CA GLN A 330 -1.54 -36.61 3.94
C GLN A 330 -2.90 -36.95 3.31
N PRO A 331 -3.45 -38.18 3.52
CA PRO A 331 -4.59 -38.70 2.79
C PRO A 331 -5.95 -38.53 3.48
N GLU A 332 -6.99 -38.91 2.75
CA GLU A 332 -8.42 -38.98 3.07
C GLU A 332 -8.76 -39.60 4.45
N GLN A 333 -9.77 -39.03 5.14
CA GLN A 333 -10.95 -39.78 5.59
C GLN A 333 -12.00 -38.90 6.31
N GLN A 334 -13.13 -38.62 5.65
CA GLN A 334 -14.48 -39.13 6.00
C GLN A 334 -15.59 -38.32 5.29
N ALA A 335 -16.66 -39.02 4.93
CA ALA A 335 -17.78 -38.51 4.15
C ALA A 335 -19.10 -38.55 4.95
N ALA A 336 -20.15 -38.01 4.31
CA ALA A 336 -21.58 -38.17 4.60
C ALA A 336 -22.25 -37.23 5.62
N ALA A 337 -22.89 -36.19 5.07
CA ALA A 337 -24.26 -35.74 5.36
C ALA A 337 -24.58 -34.64 4.32
N GLU A 338 -25.06 -35.00 3.14
CA GLU A 338 -26.47 -35.19 2.77
C GLU A 338 -27.02 -33.99 1.99
N GLU A 339 -27.70 -34.32 0.89
CA GLU A 339 -28.09 -33.44 -0.19
C GLU A 339 -29.21 -32.46 0.22
N THR A 340 -29.19 -31.26 -0.35
CA THR A 340 -30.43 -30.70 -0.93
C THR A 340 -30.10 -29.77 -2.09
N GLU A 341 -30.29 -30.24 -3.32
CA GLU A 341 -30.42 -29.35 -4.47
C GLU A 341 -31.78 -28.62 -4.41
N GLN A 342 -31.81 -27.33 -4.72
CA GLN A 342 -32.63 -26.89 -5.84
C GLN A 342 -32.23 -25.50 -6.37
N GLN A 343 -32.33 -25.39 -7.70
CA GLN A 343 -31.90 -24.29 -8.56
C GLN A 343 -32.72 -23.01 -8.34
N ASN A 344 -32.12 -21.86 -8.64
CA ASN A 344 -32.50 -21.10 -9.85
C ASN A 344 -31.47 -20.02 -10.20
N GLU A 345 -31.33 -19.79 -11.51
CA GLU A 345 -30.49 -18.76 -12.12
C GLU A 345 -31.15 -17.38 -12.05
N ASP A 346 -30.35 -16.31 -12.02
CA ASP A 346 -30.60 -15.01 -12.70
C ASP A 346 -29.44 -14.05 -12.40
N ASP A 347 -28.35 -14.14 -13.18
CA ASP A 347 -27.26 -13.14 -13.16
C ASP A 347 -27.67 -11.89 -13.96
N PRO A 348 -27.68 -10.68 -13.38
CA PRO A 348 -27.80 -9.44 -14.14
C PRO A 348 -26.48 -9.13 -14.88
N PRO A 349 -26.53 -8.44 -16.03
CA PRO A 349 -25.41 -8.42 -16.98
C PRO A 349 -24.20 -7.63 -16.49
N VAL A 350 -23.02 -8.14 -16.86
CA VAL A 350 -21.75 -7.41 -16.81
C VAL A 350 -21.84 -6.17 -17.70
N SER A 351 -21.90 -4.98 -17.10
CA SER A 351 -21.82 -3.72 -17.84
C SER A 351 -20.35 -3.41 -18.16
N GLU A 352 -20.03 -3.27 -19.45
CA GLU A 352 -18.71 -2.86 -19.92
C GLU A 352 -18.29 -1.51 -19.32
N ALA A 353 -17.08 -1.44 -18.76
CA ALA A 353 -16.53 -0.20 -18.24
C ALA A 353 -16.08 0.73 -19.39
N PRO A 354 -16.42 2.03 -19.37
CA PRO A 354 -15.80 2.99 -20.26
C PRO A 354 -14.32 3.19 -19.89
N ALA A 355 -13.48 3.41 -20.90
CA ALA A 355 -12.06 3.68 -20.69
C ALA A 355 -11.81 5.16 -20.37
N GLY A 356 -11.04 5.45 -19.32
CA GLY A 356 -10.42 6.77 -19.15
C GLY A 356 -10.37 7.37 -17.74
N ASP A 357 -10.06 6.58 -16.71
CA ASP A 357 -9.83 7.08 -15.35
C ASP A 357 -8.47 6.60 -14.82
N SER A 358 -7.69 7.50 -14.22
CA SER A 358 -6.38 7.15 -13.64
C SER A 358 -6.53 6.34 -12.35
N PRO A 359 -5.46 5.71 -11.83
CA PRO A 359 -5.52 5.05 -10.52
C PRO A 359 -5.99 5.97 -9.39
N GLU A 360 -5.74 7.28 -9.51
CA GLU A 360 -6.16 8.31 -8.56
C GLU A 360 -7.67 8.61 -8.68
N ASP A 361 -8.22 8.58 -9.90
CA ASP A 361 -9.65 8.79 -10.16
C ASP A 361 -10.49 7.61 -9.66
N ILE A 362 -10.02 6.36 -9.83
CA ILE A 362 -10.66 5.16 -9.26
C ILE A 362 -10.67 5.21 -7.72
N ILE A 363 -9.58 5.69 -7.10
CA ILE A 363 -9.51 5.90 -5.65
C ILE A 363 -10.48 7.01 -5.21
N ASN A 364 -10.59 8.10 -5.99
CA ASN A 364 -11.53 9.18 -5.70
C ASN A 364 -13.00 8.76 -5.89
N GLU A 365 -13.31 7.92 -6.88
CA GLU A 365 -14.65 7.37 -7.08
C GLU A 365 -15.04 6.42 -5.94
N GLU A 366 -14.16 5.52 -5.47
CA GLU A 366 -14.47 4.68 -4.31
C GLU A 366 -14.54 5.50 -3.00
N LEU A 367 -13.85 6.65 -2.91
CA LEU A 367 -14.00 7.61 -1.81
C LEU A 367 -15.34 8.37 -1.87
N GLU A 368 -15.83 8.74 -3.05
CA GLU A 368 -17.19 9.28 -3.26
C GLU A 368 -18.26 8.22 -2.96
N ASN A 369 -18.08 6.98 -3.42
CA ASN A 369 -18.95 5.85 -3.11
C ASN A 369 -18.94 5.52 -1.60
N ARG A 370 -17.82 5.72 -0.90
CA ARG A 370 -17.77 5.69 0.58
C ARG A 370 -18.59 6.80 1.22
N LYS A 371 -18.67 8.01 0.65
CA LYS A 371 -19.59 9.05 1.16
C LYS A 371 -21.03 8.55 1.08
N TYR A 372 -21.46 7.96 -0.05
CA TYR A 372 -22.80 7.36 -0.17
C TYR A 372 -23.04 6.21 0.84
N ARG A 373 -22.04 5.37 1.11
CA ARG A 373 -22.12 4.33 2.15
C ARG A 373 -22.13 4.91 3.59
N SER A 374 -21.51 6.06 3.84
CA SER A 374 -21.50 6.72 5.15
C SER A 374 -22.86 7.28 5.60
N VAL A 375 -23.80 7.50 4.67
CA VAL A 375 -25.14 8.07 4.96
C VAL A 375 -26.01 7.16 5.86
N ARG A 376 -25.62 5.89 6.09
CA ARG A 376 -26.30 4.97 7.02
C ARG A 376 -25.44 4.48 8.19
N GLY A 377 -24.39 5.23 8.55
CA GLY A 377 -23.44 4.88 9.64
C GLY A 377 -23.54 5.70 10.93
N THR A 378 -24.58 6.53 11.14
CA THR A 378 -24.71 7.41 12.32
C THR A 378 -25.65 6.86 13.41
N THR A 379 -25.34 5.68 13.94
CA THR A 379 -25.94 5.11 15.16
C THR A 379 -24.91 4.18 15.82
N GLY A 380 -24.52 4.30 17.09
CA GLY A 380 -24.86 5.32 18.08
C GLY A 380 -24.26 4.94 19.43
N TYR A 381 -22.95 5.13 19.60
CA TYR A 381 -22.29 4.91 20.90
C TYR A 381 -23.01 5.72 21.98
N LYS A 382 -23.42 5.04 23.05
CA LYS A 382 -23.84 5.66 24.30
C LYS A 382 -22.72 5.41 25.31
N PRO A 383 -22.29 6.42 26.08
CA PRO A 383 -21.35 6.18 27.16
C PRO A 383 -21.95 5.16 28.13
N VAL A 384 -21.13 4.24 28.60
CA VAL A 384 -21.55 3.24 29.59
C VAL A 384 -21.47 3.90 30.96
N ASP A 385 -22.59 3.93 31.66
CA ASP A 385 -22.62 4.32 33.06
C ASP A 385 -22.04 3.16 33.89
N LYS A 386 -21.20 3.47 34.86
CA LYS A 386 -20.67 2.45 35.78
C LYS A 386 -21.77 2.07 36.77
N ASP A 387 -22.09 0.79 36.89
CA ASP A 387 -22.91 0.27 37.99
C ASP A 387 -22.08 0.30 39.29
N TRP A 388 -22.26 1.35 40.10
CA TRP A 388 -21.58 1.59 41.39
C TRP A 388 -22.47 1.29 42.60
#